data_AF-A0A930FJG7-F1
#
_entry.id   AF-A0A930FJG7-F1
#
_cell.length_a   1.000
_cell.length_b   1.000
_cell.length_c   1.000
_cell.angle_alpha   90.00
_cell.angle_beta   90.00
_cell.angle_gamma   90.00
#
_symmetry.space_group_name_H-M   'P 1'
#
loop_
_entity.id
_entity.type
_entity.pdbx_description
1 polymer ?
#
loop_
_entity_poly.entity_id
_entity_poly.type
_entity_poly.pdbx_seq_one_letter_code
_entity_poly.pdbx_strand_id
1 'polypeptide(L)'
;MMANIKDVTKESWILSTFPEWGTWLNEEIEREEVKPGTFAMWWLGCTGIWLKSEKNTNILCDLWCGTGKRSHGNGKMKTGHQMQRMSGCQNLQPNLRTQPFVIDPFEVKNVDALVVTHIHSDHLDINTAAAVANNCPEAKFVGPQEVVNTWLGWGVPAERTIVVHPGDSVKIKDIEIVALEAFDRTALVT
;
A
#
# COMPACT_ATOMS: atom_id res chain seq x y z
N MET A 1 16.80 -28.25 -17.68
CA MET A 1 16.54 -29.52 -16.96
C MET A 1 15.04 -29.72 -16.88
N MET A 2 14.54 -30.95 -17.02
CA MET A 2 13.12 -31.23 -16.74
C MET A 2 12.85 -31.07 -15.24
N ALA A 3 11.72 -30.44 -14.88
CA ALA A 3 11.27 -30.36 -13.49
C ALA A 3 10.97 -31.76 -12.95
N ASN A 4 11.34 -32.03 -11.69
CA ASN A 4 11.09 -33.30 -11.01
C ASN A 4 10.07 -33.10 -9.89
N ILE A 5 9.07 -33.99 -9.80
CA ILE A 5 8.01 -33.91 -8.77
C ILE A 5 8.56 -33.96 -7.34
N LYS A 6 9.74 -34.57 -7.13
CA LYS A 6 10.38 -34.66 -5.82
C LYS A 6 10.99 -33.32 -5.35
N ASP A 7 11.23 -32.39 -6.27
CA ASP A 7 11.83 -31.09 -5.97
C ASP A 7 10.77 -30.01 -5.70
N VAL A 8 9.49 -30.34 -5.84
CA VAL A 8 8.37 -29.43 -5.56
C VAL A 8 8.15 -29.35 -4.06
N THR A 9 8.30 -28.14 -3.50
CA THR A 9 7.98 -27.81 -2.12
C THR A 9 6.89 -26.75 -2.08
N LYS A 10 6.29 -26.53 -0.91
CA LYS A 10 5.32 -25.46 -0.72
C LYS A 10 5.96 -24.10 -0.99
N GLU A 11 7.20 -23.90 -0.54
CA GLU A 11 7.95 -22.66 -0.70
C GLU A 11 8.29 -22.41 -2.17
N SER A 12 8.77 -23.41 -2.90
CA SER A 12 9.08 -23.26 -4.33
C SER A 12 7.82 -23.02 -5.15
N TRP A 13 6.71 -23.67 -4.82
CA TRP A 13 5.41 -23.38 -5.43
C TRP A 13 4.97 -21.93 -5.20
N ILE A 14 5.00 -21.44 -3.95
CA ILE A 14 4.60 -20.05 -3.63
C ILE A 14 5.49 -19.06 -4.39
N LEU A 15 6.81 -19.21 -4.32
CA LEU A 15 7.78 -18.29 -4.94
C LEU A 15 7.75 -18.29 -6.47
N SER A 16 7.30 -19.38 -7.10
CA SER A 16 7.14 -19.45 -8.56
C SER A 16 5.75 -19.03 -9.06
N THR A 17 4.82 -18.74 -8.15
CA THR A 17 3.41 -18.46 -8.49
C THR A 17 2.96 -17.04 -8.14
N PHE A 18 3.48 -16.44 -7.06
CA PHE A 18 3.00 -15.16 -6.54
C PHE A 18 4.06 -14.04 -6.66
N PRO A 19 3.63 -12.75 -6.78
CA PRO A 19 2.23 -12.30 -6.92
C PRO A 19 1.62 -12.71 -8.26
N GLU A 20 0.29 -12.80 -8.35
CA GLU A 20 -0.41 -13.44 -9.47
C GLU A 20 -0.09 -12.84 -10.85
N TRP A 21 0.25 -11.55 -10.90
CA TRP A 21 0.61 -10.85 -12.14
C TRP A 21 2.13 -10.72 -12.35
N GLY A 22 2.94 -11.17 -11.40
CA GLY A 22 4.39 -10.91 -11.39
C GLY A 22 4.68 -9.43 -11.59
N THR A 23 5.49 -9.11 -12.60
CA THR A 23 5.89 -7.74 -12.97
C THR A 23 5.07 -7.11 -14.09
N TRP A 24 3.99 -7.74 -14.55
CA TRP A 24 3.23 -7.26 -15.72
C TRP A 24 2.81 -5.79 -15.56
N LEU A 25 2.17 -5.45 -14.44
CA LEU A 25 1.70 -4.09 -14.20
C LEU A 25 2.85 -3.12 -13.89
N ASN A 26 3.93 -3.59 -13.25
CA ASN A 26 5.13 -2.79 -13.03
C ASN A 26 5.69 -2.30 -14.37
N GLU A 27 5.84 -3.21 -15.34
CA GLU A 27 6.32 -2.90 -16.69
C GLU A 27 5.34 -2.00 -17.47
N GLU A 28 4.04 -2.24 -17.34
CA GLU A 28 3.01 -1.42 -17.99
C GLU A 28 3.05 0.03 -17.50
N ILE A 29 3.10 0.24 -16.17
CA ILE A 29 3.22 1.56 -15.56
C ILE A 29 4.51 2.27 -16.00
N GLU A 30 5.63 1.55 -16.04
CA GLU A 30 6.92 2.11 -16.44
C GLU A 30 6.89 2.58 -17.91
N ARG A 31 6.32 1.76 -18.80
CA ARG A 31 6.22 2.03 -20.24
C ARG A 31 5.19 3.10 -20.62
N GLU A 32 4.21 3.38 -19.77
CA GLU A 32 3.14 4.33 -20.10
C GLU A 32 3.70 5.74 -20.35
N GLU A 33 3.51 6.24 -21.56
CA GLU A 33 3.84 7.62 -21.94
C GLU A 33 2.57 8.48 -21.83
N VAL A 34 2.41 9.14 -20.68
CA VAL A 34 1.23 9.97 -20.40
C VAL A 34 1.23 11.19 -21.32
N LYS A 35 0.14 11.38 -22.07
CA LYS A 35 0.01 12.45 -23.06
C LYS A 35 -0.07 13.85 -22.41
N PRO A 36 0.37 14.90 -23.11
CA PRO A 36 0.25 16.26 -22.60
C PRO A 36 -1.18 16.65 -22.23
N GLY A 37 -1.37 17.31 -21.09
CA GLY A 37 -2.67 17.70 -20.53
C GLY A 37 -3.49 16.55 -19.94
N THR A 38 -2.88 15.39 -19.69
CA THR A 38 -3.55 14.22 -19.11
C THR A 38 -2.77 13.62 -17.93
N PHE A 39 -3.39 12.69 -17.22
CA PHE A 39 -2.75 11.83 -16.22
C PHE A 39 -3.29 10.40 -16.36
N ALA A 40 -2.52 9.41 -15.92
CA ALA A 40 -2.92 8.01 -15.88
C ALA A 40 -3.05 7.52 -14.42
N MET A 41 -3.95 6.56 -14.19
CA MET A 41 -4.11 5.91 -12.89
C MET A 41 -4.35 4.41 -13.06
N TRP A 42 -3.82 3.63 -12.12
CA TRP A 42 -4.06 2.20 -12.01
C TRP A 42 -4.58 1.86 -10.62
N TRP A 43 -5.58 0.98 -10.58
CA TRP A 43 -6.08 0.42 -9.34
C TRP A 43 -5.30 -0.83 -8.96
N LEU A 44 -4.76 -0.84 -7.75
CA LEU A 44 -3.85 -1.87 -7.24
C LEU A 44 -4.55 -2.87 -6.28
N GLY A 45 -5.87 -2.73 -6.11
CA GLY A 45 -6.69 -3.47 -5.14
C GLY A 45 -6.93 -2.68 -3.85
N CYS A 46 -8.02 -2.99 -3.13
CA CYS A 46 -8.52 -2.17 -2.01
C CYS A 46 -8.71 -0.71 -2.47
N THR A 47 -8.03 0.24 -1.85
CA THR A 47 -7.97 1.66 -2.27
C THR A 47 -6.60 2.05 -2.82
N GLY A 48 -5.72 1.07 -3.08
CA GLY A 48 -4.37 1.31 -3.60
C GLY A 48 -4.43 1.86 -5.02
N ILE A 49 -3.75 2.99 -5.24
CA ILE A 49 -3.73 3.70 -6.51
C ILE A 49 -2.27 4.01 -6.89
N TRP A 50 -1.93 3.76 -8.15
CA TRP A 50 -0.79 4.41 -8.79
C TRP A 50 -1.31 5.56 -9.64
N LEU A 51 -0.69 6.74 -9.55
CA LEU A 51 -0.96 7.88 -10.43
C LEU A 51 0.34 8.32 -11.11
N LYS A 52 0.27 8.59 -12.42
CA LYS A 52 1.39 9.07 -13.23
C LYS A 52 0.98 10.33 -14.00
N SER A 53 1.75 11.42 -13.88
CA SER A 53 1.51 12.67 -14.61
C SER A 53 2.13 12.67 -16.01
N GLU A 54 1.72 13.63 -16.85
CA GLU A 54 2.32 13.92 -18.16
C GLU A 54 3.83 14.20 -18.10
N LYS A 55 4.37 14.65 -16.95
CA LYS A 55 5.82 14.88 -16.75
C LYS A 55 6.52 13.73 -16.04
N ASN A 56 5.91 12.56 -16.04
CA ASN A 56 6.46 11.33 -15.45
C ASN A 56 6.70 11.44 -13.93
N THR A 57 5.84 12.19 -13.22
CA THR A 57 5.81 12.15 -11.75
C THR A 57 4.89 11.02 -11.30
N ASN A 58 5.35 10.19 -10.36
CA ASN A 58 4.62 9.01 -9.90
C ASN A 58 4.25 9.12 -8.43
N ILE A 59 2.96 8.98 -8.12
CA ILE A 59 2.42 8.93 -6.77
C ILE A 59 1.86 7.54 -6.52
N LEU A 60 2.35 6.89 -5.47
CA LEU A 60 1.79 5.64 -4.97
C LEU A 60 0.94 5.97 -3.74
N CYS A 61 -0.35 5.66 -3.78
CA CYS A 61 -1.28 5.99 -2.69
C CYS A 61 -1.91 4.70 -2.14
N ASP A 62 -1.87 4.51 -0.81
CA ASP A 62 -2.56 3.42 -0.09
C ASP A 62 -2.31 2.01 -0.66
N LEU A 63 -1.13 1.74 -1.26
CA LEU A 63 -0.83 0.39 -1.71
C LEU A 63 -0.73 -0.55 -0.50
N TRP A 64 -1.64 -1.52 -0.47
CA TRP A 64 -1.69 -2.52 0.58
C TRP A 64 -1.32 -3.91 0.06
N CYS A 65 -0.14 -4.36 0.50
CA CYS A 65 0.40 -5.66 0.14
C CYS A 65 0.08 -6.77 1.18
N GLY A 66 -0.91 -6.54 2.05
CA GLY A 66 -1.38 -7.53 3.01
C GLY A 66 -2.54 -8.40 2.50
N THR A 67 -3.01 -9.29 3.37
CA THR A 67 -4.18 -10.15 3.14
C THR A 67 -5.10 -10.19 4.36
N GLY A 68 -6.27 -10.80 4.20
CA GLY A 68 -7.25 -11.01 5.26
C GLY A 68 -6.91 -12.17 6.20
N LYS A 69 -7.95 -12.82 6.75
CA LYS A 69 -7.77 -14.00 7.60
C LYS A 69 -7.12 -15.15 6.83
N ARG A 70 -6.23 -15.89 7.52
CA ARG A 70 -5.52 -17.08 6.99
C ARG A 70 -5.86 -18.38 7.74
N SER A 71 -6.62 -18.27 8.83
CA SER A 71 -7.10 -19.37 9.66
C SER A 71 -8.25 -18.88 10.54
N HIS A 72 -9.10 -19.80 11.01
CA HIS A 72 -10.18 -19.51 11.97
C HIS A 72 -9.65 -19.23 13.39
N GLY A 73 -8.44 -19.69 13.71
CA GLY A 73 -7.83 -19.50 15.04
C GLY A 73 -8.75 -20.00 16.17
N ASN A 74 -8.94 -19.17 17.20
CA ASN A 74 -9.89 -19.43 18.30
C ASN A 74 -11.32 -18.93 18.02
N GLY A 75 -11.59 -18.44 16.81
CA GLY A 75 -12.90 -17.90 16.42
C GLY A 75 -13.29 -16.57 17.07
N LYS A 76 -12.38 -15.89 17.77
CA LYS A 76 -12.67 -14.64 18.49
C LYS A 76 -11.92 -13.44 17.90
N MET A 77 -12.59 -12.29 17.90
CA MET A 77 -11.98 -11.01 17.55
C MET A 77 -10.98 -10.56 18.62
N LYS A 78 -9.93 -9.86 18.21
CA LYS A 78 -8.96 -9.26 19.13
C LYS A 78 -9.66 -8.25 20.05
N THR A 79 -9.42 -8.34 21.36
CA THR A 79 -9.94 -7.37 22.32
C THR A 79 -9.47 -5.96 21.98
N GLY A 80 -10.40 -5.02 21.94
CA GLY A 80 -10.14 -3.62 21.62
C GLY A 80 -10.09 -3.29 20.13
N HIS A 81 -10.28 -4.26 19.24
CA HIS A 81 -10.41 -4.02 17.79
C HIS A 81 -11.61 -3.09 17.51
N GLN A 82 -11.48 -2.21 16.52
CA GLN A 82 -12.48 -1.21 16.16
C GLN A 82 -13.88 -1.81 15.93
N MET A 83 -13.98 -2.95 15.23
CA MET A 83 -15.27 -3.64 15.02
C MET A 83 -15.93 -4.09 16.34
N GLN A 84 -15.14 -4.52 17.34
CA GLN A 84 -15.66 -4.85 18.66
C GLN A 84 -16.14 -3.59 19.38
N ARG A 85 -15.41 -2.47 19.29
CA ARG A 85 -15.84 -1.20 19.91
C ARG A 85 -17.12 -0.65 19.29
N MET A 86 -17.27 -0.78 17.97
CA MET A 86 -18.44 -0.28 17.25
C MET A 86 -19.71 -1.10 17.50
N SER A 87 -19.59 -2.43 17.63
CA SER A 87 -20.76 -3.32 17.58
C SER A 87 -20.90 -4.26 18.80
N GLY A 88 -19.91 -4.33 19.67
CA GLY A 88 -19.85 -5.32 20.75
C GLY A 88 -19.59 -6.75 20.27
N CYS A 89 -19.27 -6.97 18.99
CA CYS A 89 -19.06 -8.31 18.45
C CYS A 89 -17.86 -9.01 19.12
N GLN A 90 -18.00 -10.32 19.34
CA GLN A 90 -16.92 -11.15 19.90
C GLN A 90 -16.35 -12.16 18.89
N ASN A 91 -17.13 -12.52 17.87
CA ASN A 91 -16.72 -13.51 16.89
C ASN A 91 -15.75 -12.90 15.89
N LEU A 92 -14.85 -13.74 15.37
CA LEU A 92 -13.90 -13.34 14.33
C LEU A 92 -14.65 -12.85 13.09
N GLN A 93 -14.23 -11.70 12.55
CA GLN A 93 -14.71 -11.22 11.26
C GLN A 93 -14.18 -12.14 10.13
N PRO A 94 -15.03 -12.64 9.22
CA PRO A 94 -14.62 -13.51 8.12
C PRO A 94 -14.12 -12.71 6.91
N ASN A 95 -13.26 -11.71 7.11
CA ASN A 95 -12.72 -10.90 6.02
C ASN A 95 -11.54 -11.62 5.33
N LEU A 96 -11.84 -12.25 4.19
CA LEU A 96 -10.87 -12.87 3.29
C LEU A 96 -10.59 -11.90 2.12
N ARG A 97 -9.32 -11.75 1.72
CA ARG A 97 -8.97 -10.98 0.52
C ARG A 97 -9.44 -11.78 -0.70
N THR A 98 -10.21 -11.15 -1.58
CA THR A 98 -10.80 -11.79 -2.77
C THR A 98 -10.24 -11.24 -4.08
N GLN A 99 -9.29 -10.30 -4.03
CA GLN A 99 -8.59 -9.77 -5.19
C GLN A 99 -7.14 -10.28 -5.22
N PRO A 100 -6.62 -10.62 -6.41
CA PRO A 100 -5.21 -10.98 -6.57
C PRO A 100 -4.29 -9.78 -6.26
N PHE A 101 -2.99 -10.04 -6.22
CA PHE A 101 -1.97 -9.01 -6.25
C PHE A 101 -1.61 -8.71 -7.71
N VAL A 102 -1.99 -7.52 -8.15
CA VAL A 102 -1.80 -7.07 -9.55
C VAL A 102 -0.44 -6.40 -9.78
N ILE A 103 0.28 -6.06 -8.71
CA ILE A 103 1.59 -5.40 -8.74
C ILE A 103 2.53 -6.10 -7.76
N ASP A 104 3.80 -6.25 -8.14
CA ASP A 104 4.85 -6.64 -7.21
C ASP A 104 5.44 -5.39 -6.53
N PRO A 105 5.27 -5.21 -5.21
CA PRO A 105 5.84 -4.05 -4.52
C PRO A 105 7.37 -4.02 -4.63
N PHE A 106 8.06 -5.15 -4.68
CA PHE A 106 9.53 -5.18 -4.69
C PHE A 106 10.15 -4.85 -6.05
N GLU A 107 9.33 -4.79 -7.10
CA GLU A 107 9.73 -4.33 -8.43
C GLU A 107 9.24 -2.89 -8.73
N VAL A 108 8.70 -2.20 -7.71
CA VAL A 108 8.33 -0.78 -7.81
C VAL A 108 9.57 0.08 -7.98
N LYS A 109 9.53 0.99 -8.95
CA LYS A 109 10.59 1.95 -9.31
C LYS A 109 9.97 3.31 -9.60
N ASN A 110 10.79 4.35 -9.60
CA ASN A 110 10.42 5.72 -10.02
C ASN A 110 9.26 6.36 -9.25
N VAL A 111 8.96 5.91 -8.03
CA VAL A 111 7.97 6.56 -7.15
C VAL A 111 8.56 7.84 -6.57
N ASP A 112 7.84 8.94 -6.69
CA ASP A 112 8.26 10.25 -6.15
C ASP A 112 7.67 10.52 -4.76
N ALA A 113 6.47 10.00 -4.50
CA ALA A 113 5.89 9.99 -3.16
C ALA A 113 5.03 8.76 -2.91
N LEU A 114 5.21 8.17 -1.72
CA LEU A 114 4.24 7.28 -1.10
C LEU A 114 3.31 8.11 -0.23
N VAL A 115 2.02 8.12 -0.57
CA VAL A 115 0.96 8.78 0.18
C VAL A 115 0.16 7.72 0.92
N VAL A 116 -0.08 7.91 2.21
CA VAL A 116 -1.00 7.05 2.96
C VAL A 116 -2.02 7.90 3.68
N THR A 117 -3.30 7.58 3.47
CA THR A 117 -4.43 8.39 3.92
C THR A 117 -4.64 8.30 5.43
N HIS A 118 -4.51 7.11 6.02
CA HIS A 118 -4.72 6.87 7.45
C HIS A 118 -4.12 5.54 7.93
N ILE A 119 -4.25 5.26 9.23
CA ILE A 119 -3.54 4.21 9.94
C ILE A 119 -4.12 2.80 9.84
N HIS A 120 -5.27 2.61 9.18
CA HIS A 120 -5.81 1.26 9.06
C HIS A 120 -4.86 0.36 8.27
N SER A 121 -4.79 -0.91 8.68
CA SER A 121 -3.80 -1.86 8.18
C SER A 121 -3.91 -2.16 6.68
N ASP A 122 -5.07 -1.90 6.08
CA ASP A 122 -5.36 -2.05 4.65
C ASP A 122 -5.07 -0.79 3.82
N HIS A 123 -4.43 0.22 4.44
CA HIS A 123 -3.91 1.44 3.81
C HIS A 123 -2.41 1.64 4.10
N LEU A 124 -1.98 1.30 5.32
CA LEU A 124 -0.61 1.46 5.80
C LEU A 124 0.13 0.11 5.85
N ASP A 125 1.02 -0.13 4.88
CA ASP A 125 1.70 -1.41 4.70
C ASP A 125 3.25 -1.31 4.81
N ILE A 126 3.83 -2.19 5.63
CA ILE A 126 5.28 -2.20 5.88
C ILE A 126 6.09 -2.70 4.67
N ASN A 127 5.55 -3.64 3.88
CA ASN A 127 6.26 -4.18 2.72
C ASN A 127 6.36 -3.12 1.62
N THR A 128 5.29 -2.38 1.41
CA THR A 128 5.22 -1.21 0.52
C THR A 128 6.19 -0.14 0.99
N ALA A 129 6.19 0.22 2.27
CA ALA A 129 7.13 1.18 2.82
C ALA A 129 8.59 0.74 2.61
N ALA A 130 8.91 -0.54 2.88
CA ALA A 130 10.25 -1.08 2.67
C ALA A 130 10.66 -1.06 1.20
N ALA A 131 9.78 -1.47 0.28
CA ALA A 131 10.08 -1.49 -1.14
C ALA A 131 10.32 -0.08 -1.70
N VAL A 132 9.46 0.88 -1.38
CA VAL A 132 9.66 2.29 -1.77
C VAL A 132 10.92 2.86 -1.13
N ALA A 133 11.17 2.57 0.16
CA ALA A 133 12.34 3.08 0.86
C ALA A 133 13.66 2.62 0.22
N ASN A 134 13.72 1.35 -0.21
CA ASN A 134 14.90 0.72 -0.78
C ASN A 134 15.08 1.05 -2.28
N ASN A 135 14.01 0.98 -3.07
CA ASN A 135 14.09 1.11 -4.53
C ASN A 135 14.03 2.57 -5.00
N CYS A 136 13.42 3.46 -4.21
CA CYS A 136 13.20 4.86 -4.55
C CYS A 136 13.72 5.75 -3.41
N PRO A 137 15.04 5.87 -3.20
CA PRO A 137 15.63 6.54 -2.02
C PRO A 137 15.23 8.02 -1.88
N GLU A 138 14.91 8.69 -2.99
CA GLU A 138 14.47 10.09 -3.01
C GLU A 138 12.97 10.28 -2.74
N ALA A 139 12.19 9.18 -2.72
CA ALA A 139 10.74 9.24 -2.54
C ALA A 139 10.38 9.84 -1.18
N LYS A 140 9.37 10.72 -1.19
CA LYS A 140 8.77 11.30 0.02
C LYS A 140 7.66 10.40 0.58
N PHE A 141 7.51 10.39 1.90
CA PHE A 141 6.49 9.63 2.62
C PHE A 141 5.51 10.63 3.23
N VAL A 142 4.34 10.77 2.62
CA VAL A 142 3.37 11.83 2.95
C VAL A 142 2.15 11.20 3.62
N GLY A 143 1.79 11.67 4.81
CA GLY A 143 0.63 11.16 5.53
C GLY A 143 0.29 11.96 6.78
N PRO A 144 -0.83 11.65 7.45
CA PRO A 144 -1.15 12.26 8.73
C PRO A 144 -0.16 11.83 9.83
N GLN A 145 -0.16 12.54 10.95
CA GLN A 145 0.82 12.38 12.03
C GLN A 145 1.03 10.91 12.45
N GLU A 146 -0.03 10.14 12.68
CA GLU A 146 0.10 8.76 13.16
C GLU A 146 0.62 7.78 12.10
N VAL A 147 0.35 8.05 10.82
CA VAL A 147 0.96 7.30 9.71
C VAL A 147 2.47 7.56 9.69
N VAL A 148 2.87 8.83 9.81
CA VAL A 148 4.29 9.20 9.87
C VAL A 148 4.97 8.62 11.11
N ASN A 149 4.35 8.68 12.28
CA ASN A 149 4.86 8.05 13.50
C ASN A 149 5.14 6.55 13.30
N THR A 150 4.22 5.86 12.62
CA THR A 150 4.36 4.44 12.31
C THR A 150 5.53 4.18 11.37
N TRP A 151 5.69 4.97 10.30
CA TRP A 151 6.82 4.87 9.38
C TRP A 151 8.17 5.14 10.06
N LEU A 152 8.24 6.15 10.93
CA LEU A 152 9.43 6.42 11.74
C LEU A 152 9.77 5.22 12.62
N GLY A 153 8.75 4.61 13.25
CA GLY A 153 8.91 3.38 14.04
C GLY A 153 9.38 2.17 13.24
N TRP A 154 9.06 2.11 11.94
CA TRP A 154 9.56 1.10 11.00
C TRP A 154 10.96 1.42 10.43
N GLY A 155 11.50 2.61 10.71
CA GLY A 155 12.84 3.02 10.30
C GLY A 155 12.90 3.85 9.01
N VAL A 156 11.78 4.40 8.53
CA VAL A 156 11.82 5.40 7.44
C VAL A 156 12.53 6.66 7.98
N PRO A 157 13.57 7.19 7.28
CA PRO A 157 14.27 8.39 7.72
C PRO A 157 13.35 9.62 7.82
N ALA A 158 13.48 10.40 8.89
CA ALA A 158 12.59 11.52 9.18
C ALA A 158 12.60 12.60 8.08
N GLU A 159 13.75 12.84 7.46
CA GLU A 159 13.94 13.77 6.34
C GLU A 159 13.19 13.38 5.05
N ARG A 160 12.72 12.13 4.97
CA ARG A 160 11.86 11.64 3.88
C ARG A 160 10.38 11.76 4.19
N THR A 161 10.01 11.96 5.46
CA THR A 161 8.61 12.03 5.88
C THR A 161 8.06 13.45 5.85
N ILE A 162 6.78 13.59 5.51
CA ILE A 162 6.06 14.86 5.51
C ILE A 162 4.71 14.62 6.18
N VAL A 163 4.51 15.25 7.34
CA VAL A 163 3.22 15.27 8.03
C VAL A 163 2.32 16.30 7.34
N VAL A 164 1.07 15.91 7.07
CA VAL A 164 0.03 16.81 6.54
C VAL A 164 -1.21 16.84 7.43
N HIS A 165 -1.87 17.99 7.47
CA HIS A 165 -3.15 18.24 8.12
C HIS A 165 -4.17 18.75 7.09
N PRO A 166 -5.50 18.67 7.36
CA PRO A 166 -6.50 19.26 6.49
C PRO A 166 -6.22 20.74 6.20
N GLY A 167 -6.15 21.09 4.92
CA GLY A 167 -5.78 22.42 4.42
C GLY A 167 -4.33 22.56 3.96
N ASP A 168 -3.45 21.63 4.33
CA ASP A 168 -2.06 21.63 3.86
C ASP A 168 -1.96 21.21 2.39
N SER A 169 -0.94 21.73 1.71
CA SER A 169 -0.59 21.36 0.34
C SER A 169 0.89 20.97 0.25
N VAL A 170 1.20 19.86 -0.41
CA VAL A 170 2.57 19.39 -0.66
C VAL A 170 2.79 19.28 -2.15
N LYS A 171 3.80 19.98 -2.66
CA LYS A 171 4.18 19.90 -4.07
C LYS A 171 5.21 18.79 -4.29
N ILE A 172 4.85 17.80 -5.10
CA ILE A 172 5.73 16.74 -5.58
C ILE A 172 5.92 16.95 -7.08
N LYS A 173 7.06 17.53 -7.47
CA LYS A 173 7.36 17.92 -8.86
C LYS A 173 6.23 18.75 -9.49
N ASP A 174 5.50 18.21 -10.46
CA ASP A 174 4.39 18.86 -11.17
C ASP A 174 3.01 18.53 -10.59
N ILE A 175 2.93 17.74 -9.52
CA ILE A 175 1.71 17.40 -8.81
C ILE A 175 1.63 18.18 -7.49
N GLU A 176 0.47 18.73 -7.20
CA GLU A 176 0.14 19.32 -5.90
C GLU A 176 -0.84 18.39 -5.16
N ILE A 177 -0.42 17.90 -3.98
CA ILE A 177 -1.23 17.07 -3.10
C ILE A 177 -1.87 17.97 -2.07
N VAL A 178 -3.20 18.08 -2.08
CA VAL A 178 -3.96 18.86 -1.09
C VAL A 178 -4.60 17.91 -0.08
N ALA A 179 -4.22 18.04 1.18
CA ALA A 179 -4.81 17.27 2.27
C ALA A 179 -6.16 17.87 2.68
N LEU A 180 -7.20 17.05 2.72
CA LEU A 180 -8.56 17.45 3.09
C LEU A 180 -9.04 16.71 4.33
N GLU A 181 -10.16 17.16 4.90
CA GLU A 181 -10.80 16.50 6.03
C GLU A 181 -11.30 15.09 5.63
N ALA A 182 -10.93 14.10 6.43
CA ALA A 182 -11.41 12.73 6.29
C ALA A 182 -12.63 12.46 7.18
N PHE A 183 -13.52 11.56 6.76
CA PHE A 183 -14.74 11.21 7.50
C PHE A 183 -14.72 9.78 8.06
N ASP A 184 -13.57 9.11 8.05
CA ASP A 184 -13.41 7.79 8.67
C ASP A 184 -13.29 7.92 10.20
N ARG A 185 -14.41 7.78 10.88
CA ARG A 185 -14.47 7.77 12.35
C ARG A 185 -13.98 6.45 12.96
N THR A 186 -13.87 5.39 12.15
CA THR A 186 -13.47 4.07 12.64
C THR A 186 -11.97 4.02 12.92
N ALA A 187 -11.19 4.84 12.23
CA ALA A 187 -9.76 5.04 12.50
C ALA A 187 -9.49 5.57 13.94
N LEU A 188 -10.41 6.36 14.50
CA LEU A 188 -10.27 6.94 15.85
C LEU A 188 -10.49 5.93 16.99
N VAL A 189 -11.01 4.75 16.66
CA VAL A 189 -11.28 3.67 17.62
C VAL A 189 -10.46 2.41 17.32
N THR A 190 -9.43 2.54 16.50
CA THR A 190 -8.46 1.47 16.19
C THR A 190 -7.40 1.34 17.27
#